data_AF-A0A957Z1Z9-F1
#
_entry.id   AF-A0A957Z1Z9-F1
#
_cell.length_a   1.000
_cell.length_b   1.000
_cell.length_c   1.000
_cell.angle_alpha   90.00
_cell.angle_beta   90.00
_cell.angle_gamma   90.00
#
_symmetry.space_group_name_H-M   'P 1'
#
loop_
_entity.id
_entity.type
_entity.pdbx_description
1 polymer ?
#
loop_
_entity_poly.entity_id
_entity_poly.type
_entity_poly.pdbx_seq_one_letter_code
_entity_poly.pdbx_strand_id
1 'polypeptide(L)'
;RPGVDFNDNEDVIEAYLRLKCDAITSDESQLLARRAEVMDPDAHRIVPPTAISYEPLAPVYRQGDNQWRDIVNYAVWSTIYAEQLGINSSNLATFDETANDTIRSFLGAAGANSIFATDLELAPNFAGQIVAEVGNYGEIFDRNLGDMFTTRGPNTVWTNDPSGRIFSPPFTQ
;
A
#
# COMPACT_ATOMS: atom_id res chain seq x y z
N ARG A 1 4.10 -15.24 -32.27
CA ARG A 1 5.57 -15.07 -32.38
C ARG A 1 6.20 -15.70 -31.14
N PRO A 2 7.45 -16.23 -31.17
CA PRO A 2 8.14 -16.62 -29.94
C PRO A 2 8.27 -15.42 -29.00
N GLY A 3 8.38 -15.68 -27.69
CA GLY A 3 8.60 -14.64 -26.68
C GLY A 3 9.91 -13.89 -26.93
N VAL A 4 9.92 -12.59 -26.63
CA VAL A 4 11.11 -11.74 -26.72
C VAL A 4 11.36 -11.21 -25.32
N ASP A 5 12.51 -11.59 -24.75
CA ASP A 5 12.93 -11.14 -23.43
C ASP A 5 13.73 -9.84 -23.57
N PHE A 6 13.48 -8.91 -22.65
CA PHE A 6 14.17 -7.62 -22.56
C PHE A 6 14.79 -7.49 -21.17
N ASN A 7 15.94 -6.82 -21.09
CA ASN A 7 16.63 -6.59 -19.81
C ASN A 7 16.17 -5.30 -19.12
N ASP A 8 15.48 -4.41 -19.85
CA ASP A 8 14.95 -3.15 -19.34
C ASP A 8 13.46 -3.03 -19.67
N ASN A 9 12.69 -2.48 -18.73
CA ASN A 9 11.26 -2.23 -18.88
C ASN A 9 10.97 -1.14 -19.92
N GLU A 10 11.86 -0.16 -20.09
CA GLU A 10 11.71 0.89 -21.12
C GLU A 10 11.79 0.27 -22.53
N ASP A 11 12.66 -0.71 -22.72
CA ASP A 11 12.82 -1.44 -23.98
C ASP A 11 11.54 -2.21 -24.36
N VAL A 12 10.79 -2.73 -23.37
CA VAL A 12 9.55 -3.49 -23.58
C VAL A 12 8.45 -2.61 -24.16
N ILE A 13 8.21 -1.43 -23.57
CA ILE A 13 7.16 -0.52 -24.01
C ILE A 13 7.50 0.05 -25.39
N GLU A 14 8.76 0.42 -25.61
CA GLU A 14 9.19 0.91 -26.92
C GLU A 14 9.03 -0.16 -28.02
N ALA A 15 9.38 -1.41 -27.73
CA ALA A 15 9.21 -2.52 -28.65
C ALA A 15 7.73 -2.77 -28.99
N TYR A 16 6.84 -2.67 -28.00
CA TYR A 16 5.39 -2.74 -28.19
C TYR A 16 4.89 -1.60 -29.08
N LEU A 17 5.24 -0.35 -28.78
CA LEU A 17 4.84 0.82 -29.56
C LEU A 17 5.36 0.81 -31.00
N ARG A 18 6.54 0.19 -31.23
CA ARG A 18 7.13 -0.03 -32.56
C ARG A 18 6.63 -1.31 -33.24
N LEU A 19 5.59 -1.98 -32.71
CA LEU A 19 4.96 -3.18 -33.28
C LEU A 19 5.91 -4.39 -33.42
N LYS A 20 7.00 -4.42 -32.64
CA LYS A 20 7.89 -5.59 -32.57
C LYS A 20 7.19 -6.76 -31.86
N CYS A 21 6.33 -6.45 -30.90
CA CYS A 21 5.48 -7.39 -30.18
C CYS A 21 4.00 -7.03 -30.36
N ASP A 22 3.13 -8.04 -30.41
CA ASP A 22 1.68 -7.85 -30.56
C ASP A 22 1.00 -7.49 -29.22
N ALA A 23 1.62 -7.86 -28.10
CA ALA A 23 1.18 -7.57 -26.73
C ALA A 23 2.36 -7.61 -25.75
N ILE A 24 2.16 -7.02 -24.56
CA ILE A 24 3.06 -7.11 -23.40
C ILE A 24 2.27 -7.61 -22.19
N THR A 25 2.97 -8.20 -21.21
CA THR A 25 2.36 -8.69 -19.98
C THR A 25 3.13 -8.16 -18.77
N SER A 26 2.41 -7.74 -17.73
CA SER A 26 2.93 -7.34 -16.43
C SER A 26 1.78 -7.33 -15.42
N ASP A 27 2.03 -6.89 -14.19
CA ASP A 27 0.99 -6.59 -13.20
C ASP A 27 0.01 -5.54 -13.76
N GLU A 28 -1.27 -5.66 -13.39
CA GLU A 28 -2.32 -4.74 -13.86
C GLU A 28 -2.00 -3.28 -13.50
N SER A 29 -1.51 -3.02 -12.28
CA SER A 29 -1.11 -1.67 -11.84
C SER A 29 0.00 -1.09 -12.71
N GLN A 30 1.00 -1.90 -13.08
CA GLN A 30 2.07 -1.47 -13.97
C GLN A 30 1.54 -1.21 -15.38
N LEU A 31 0.68 -2.08 -15.92
CA LEU A 31 0.07 -1.87 -17.23
C LEU A 31 -0.80 -0.61 -17.28
N LEU A 32 -1.53 -0.30 -16.20
CA LEU A 32 -2.31 0.93 -16.07
C LEU A 32 -1.41 2.18 -16.06
N ALA A 33 -0.33 2.16 -15.27
CA ALA A 33 0.64 3.24 -15.24
C ALA A 33 1.29 3.47 -16.61
N ARG A 34 1.74 2.40 -17.28
CA ARG A 34 2.31 2.48 -18.62
C ARG A 34 1.32 3.00 -19.66
N ARG A 35 0.05 2.58 -19.59
CA ARG A 35 -1.00 3.09 -20.48
C ARG A 35 -1.23 4.59 -20.27
N ALA A 36 -1.09 5.11 -19.05
CA ALA A 36 -1.23 6.53 -18.78
C ALA A 36 -0.05 7.37 -19.34
N GLU A 37 1.10 6.75 -19.60
CA GLU A 37 2.32 7.43 -20.07
C GLU A 37 2.42 7.54 -21.60
N VAL A 38 1.65 6.77 -22.37
CA VAL A 38 1.74 6.76 -23.84
C VAL A 38 0.90 7.87 -24.48
N MET A 39 1.23 8.26 -25.72
CA MET A 39 0.58 9.40 -26.40
C MET A 39 -0.92 9.23 -26.65
N ASP A 40 -1.38 8.00 -26.90
CA ASP A 40 -2.80 7.68 -27.15
C ASP A 40 -3.24 6.52 -26.25
N PRO A 41 -3.52 6.78 -24.95
CA PRO A 41 -3.90 5.74 -23.99
C PRO A 41 -5.11 4.90 -24.44
N ASP A 42 -6.05 5.52 -25.16
CA ASP A 42 -7.30 4.88 -25.61
C ASP A 42 -7.08 3.86 -26.73
N ALA A 43 -5.95 3.95 -27.45
CA ALA A 43 -5.54 2.95 -28.43
C ALA A 43 -5.11 1.62 -27.78
N HIS A 44 -4.92 1.58 -26.46
CA HIS A 44 -4.38 0.43 -25.74
C HIS A 44 -5.37 -0.15 -24.73
N ARG A 45 -5.53 -1.48 -24.75
CA ARG A 45 -6.45 -2.21 -23.88
C ARG A 45 -5.72 -3.24 -23.04
N ILE A 46 -6.03 -3.26 -21.75
CA ILE A 46 -5.59 -4.30 -20.81
C ILE A 46 -6.57 -5.47 -20.94
N VAL A 47 -6.03 -6.66 -21.21
CA VAL A 47 -6.80 -7.89 -21.44
C VAL A 47 -6.04 -9.10 -20.87
N PRO A 48 -6.75 -10.17 -20.47
CA PRO A 48 -8.20 -10.26 -20.27
C PRO A 48 -8.66 -9.41 -19.07
N PRO A 49 -9.97 -9.14 -18.90
CA PRO A 49 -10.49 -8.33 -17.79
C PRO A 49 -10.26 -8.94 -16.40
N THR A 50 -9.90 -10.22 -16.34
CA THR A 50 -9.53 -10.93 -15.13
C THR A 50 -8.04 -11.24 -15.15
N ALA A 51 -7.33 -10.89 -14.08
CA ALA A 51 -5.94 -11.27 -13.91
C ALA A 51 -5.74 -12.80 -14.06
N ILE A 52 -4.65 -13.18 -14.72
CA ILE A 52 -4.28 -14.58 -14.97
C ILE A 52 -3.33 -15.16 -13.92
N SER A 53 -2.84 -14.32 -13.00
CA SER A 53 -1.99 -14.69 -11.86
C SER A 53 -2.42 -13.95 -10.60
N TYR A 54 -1.80 -14.31 -9.47
CA TYR A 54 -2.03 -13.68 -8.17
C TYR A 54 -0.72 -13.14 -7.63
N GLU A 55 -0.55 -11.82 -7.68
CA GLU A 55 0.71 -11.12 -7.38
C GLU A 55 0.55 -10.18 -6.17
N PRO A 56 0.48 -10.72 -4.93
CA PRO A 56 0.34 -9.91 -3.73
C PRO A 56 1.68 -9.21 -3.41
N LEU A 57 1.80 -7.94 -3.82
CA LEU A 57 2.99 -7.14 -3.57
C LEU A 57 3.16 -6.88 -2.06
N ALA A 58 4.35 -7.14 -1.55
CA ALA A 58 4.71 -6.94 -0.15
C ALA A 58 6.14 -6.38 -0.04
N PRO A 59 6.46 -5.66 1.05
CA PRO A 59 7.84 -5.27 1.34
C PRO A 59 8.76 -6.49 1.40
N VAL A 60 9.99 -6.31 0.93
CA VAL A 60 11.03 -7.34 1.00
C VAL A 60 12.16 -6.89 1.92
N TYR A 61 12.68 -7.82 2.70
CA TYR A 61 13.77 -7.59 3.65
C TYR A 61 14.62 -8.86 3.77
N ARG A 62 15.87 -8.70 4.25
CA ARG A 62 16.80 -9.82 4.40
C ARG A 62 16.34 -10.75 5.52
N GLN A 63 16.54 -12.05 5.34
CA GLN A 63 16.35 -13.03 6.41
C GLN A 63 17.39 -12.83 7.52
N GLY A 64 17.03 -13.18 8.75
CA GLY A 64 17.91 -13.11 9.93
C GLY A 64 17.90 -11.77 10.66
N ASP A 65 17.20 -10.76 10.14
CA ASP A 65 17.04 -9.45 10.76
C ASP A 65 15.58 -9.25 11.21
N ASN A 66 15.27 -9.79 12.40
CA ASN A 66 13.89 -9.82 12.91
C ASN A 66 13.39 -8.43 13.29
N GLN A 67 14.24 -7.59 13.91
CA GLN A 67 13.86 -6.24 14.29
C GLN A 67 13.55 -5.41 13.05
N TRP A 68 14.38 -5.46 12.01
CA TRP A 68 14.13 -4.74 10.76
C TRP A 68 12.85 -5.20 10.06
N ARG A 69 12.63 -6.52 9.99
CA ARG A 69 11.36 -7.08 9.49
C ARG A 69 10.18 -6.47 10.23
N ASP A 70 10.23 -6.46 11.55
CA ASP A 70 9.11 -6.02 12.37
C ASP A 70 8.91 -4.50 12.21
N ILE A 71 9.97 -3.69 12.17
CA ILE A 71 9.88 -2.25 11.85
C ILE A 71 9.16 -2.02 10.51
N VAL A 72 9.58 -2.72 9.45
CA VAL A 72 8.96 -2.57 8.11
C VAL A 72 7.49 -2.97 8.13
N ASN A 73 7.15 -4.10 8.76
CA ASN A 73 5.77 -4.58 8.84
C ASN A 73 4.88 -3.63 9.66
N TYR A 74 5.34 -3.19 10.83
CA TYR A 74 4.59 -2.26 11.67
C TYR A 74 4.46 -0.87 11.03
N ALA A 75 5.40 -0.46 10.19
CA ALA A 75 5.26 0.77 9.41
C ALA A 75 4.07 0.69 8.43
N VAL A 76 3.98 -0.41 7.66
CA VAL A 76 2.85 -0.65 6.75
C VAL A 76 1.54 -0.81 7.52
N TRP A 77 1.53 -1.65 8.56
CA TRP A 77 0.35 -1.92 9.37
C TRP A 77 -0.19 -0.68 10.08
N SER A 78 0.68 0.27 10.47
CA SER A 78 0.24 1.54 11.06
C SER A 78 -0.69 2.30 10.12
N THR A 79 -0.36 2.38 8.83
CA THR A 79 -1.21 3.07 7.84
C THR A 79 -2.57 2.38 7.66
N ILE A 80 -2.59 1.04 7.70
CA ILE A 80 -3.82 0.24 7.54
C ILE A 80 -4.69 0.36 8.79
N TYR A 81 -4.09 0.24 9.97
CA TYR A 81 -4.79 0.31 11.25
C TYR A 81 -5.38 1.71 11.49
N ALA A 82 -4.68 2.76 11.08
CA ALA A 82 -5.22 4.12 11.10
C ALA A 82 -6.51 4.23 10.28
N GLU A 83 -6.53 3.70 9.05
CA GLU A 83 -7.75 3.70 8.23
C GLU A 83 -8.89 2.89 8.87
N GLN A 84 -8.58 1.72 9.45
CA GLN A 84 -9.57 0.91 10.18
C GLN A 84 -10.22 1.67 11.35
N LEU A 85 -9.46 2.53 12.01
CA LEU A 85 -9.93 3.37 13.12
C LEU A 85 -10.55 4.70 12.67
N GLY A 86 -10.60 4.99 11.37
CA GLY A 86 -11.06 6.27 10.83
C GLY A 86 -10.11 7.44 11.12
N ILE A 87 -8.84 7.14 11.40
CA ILE A 87 -7.77 8.12 11.66
C ILE A 87 -7.03 8.40 10.35
N ASN A 88 -6.75 9.68 10.09
CA ASN A 88 -6.05 10.16 8.91
C ASN A 88 -5.11 11.33 9.25
N SER A 89 -4.31 11.78 8.28
CA SER A 89 -3.33 12.86 8.47
C SER A 89 -3.98 14.19 8.91
N SER A 90 -5.26 14.41 8.62
CA SER A 90 -5.98 15.65 8.93
C SER A 90 -6.67 15.65 10.30
N ASN A 91 -7.01 14.47 10.85
CA ASN A 91 -7.81 14.35 12.06
C ASN A 91 -7.05 13.74 13.24
N LEU A 92 -5.83 13.21 13.07
CA LEU A 92 -5.11 12.53 14.14
C LEU A 92 -4.97 13.38 15.42
N ALA A 93 -4.79 14.71 15.28
CA ALA A 93 -4.64 15.62 16.41
C ALA A 93 -5.93 15.75 17.25
N THR A 94 -7.09 15.40 16.70
CA THR A 94 -8.36 15.39 17.45
C THR A 94 -8.43 14.26 18.47
N PHE A 95 -7.50 13.30 18.42
CA PHE A 95 -7.45 12.15 19.32
C PHE A 95 -6.48 12.32 20.49
N ASP A 96 -5.79 13.46 20.63
CA ASP A 96 -4.85 13.70 21.74
C ASP A 96 -5.50 13.53 23.13
N GLU A 97 -6.79 13.92 23.25
CA GLU A 97 -7.58 13.84 24.48
C GLU A 97 -8.57 12.66 24.49
N THR A 98 -8.44 11.71 23.57
CA THR A 98 -9.38 10.57 23.51
C THR A 98 -9.30 9.70 24.76
N ALA A 99 -10.46 9.21 25.21
CA ALA A 99 -10.58 8.20 26.27
C ALA A 99 -10.49 6.76 25.73
N ASN A 100 -10.34 6.58 24.41
CA ASN A 100 -10.21 5.26 23.79
C ASN A 100 -8.77 4.75 23.92
N ASP A 101 -8.54 3.81 24.83
CA ASP A 101 -7.21 3.24 25.10
C ASP A 101 -6.54 2.63 23.88
N THR A 102 -7.30 2.01 22.96
CA THR A 102 -6.76 1.48 21.70
C THR A 102 -6.14 2.58 20.86
N ILE A 103 -6.83 3.72 20.71
CA ILE A 103 -6.32 4.86 19.94
C ILE A 103 -5.15 5.51 20.66
N ARG A 104 -5.22 5.65 22.00
CA ARG A 104 -4.14 6.21 22.81
C ARG A 104 -2.84 5.40 22.67
N SER A 105 -2.93 4.06 22.77
CA SER A 105 -1.78 3.16 22.63
C SER A 105 -1.23 3.15 21.21
N PHE A 106 -2.11 3.18 20.21
CA PHE A 106 -1.72 3.25 18.80
C PHE A 106 -0.98 4.56 18.47
N LEU A 107 -1.53 5.71 18.85
CA LEU A 107 -0.92 7.02 18.56
C LEU A 107 0.25 7.39 19.48
N GLY A 108 0.48 6.61 20.55
CA GLY A 108 1.53 6.88 21.54
C GLY A 108 1.25 8.11 22.39
N ALA A 109 -0.01 8.29 22.81
CA ALA A 109 -0.41 9.36 23.71
C ALA A 109 0.37 9.31 25.03
N ALA A 110 0.58 10.45 25.68
CA ALA A 110 1.33 10.52 26.93
C ALA A 110 0.76 9.56 27.99
N GLY A 111 1.62 8.71 28.56
CA GLY A 111 1.26 7.69 29.55
C GLY A 111 0.60 6.42 28.97
N ALA A 112 0.40 6.32 27.66
CA ALA A 112 -0.01 5.09 27.01
C ALA A 112 1.21 4.17 26.81
N ASN A 113 1.04 2.87 27.09
CA ASN A 113 2.07 1.88 26.86
C ASN A 113 1.87 1.25 25.47
N SER A 114 2.81 1.52 24.56
CA SER A 114 2.93 0.74 23.33
C SER A 114 4.05 -0.30 23.53
N ILE A 115 3.67 -1.53 23.87
CA ILE A 115 4.62 -2.66 23.98
C ILE A 115 5.41 -2.81 22.68
N PHE A 116 4.73 -2.60 21.54
CA PHE A 116 5.34 -2.65 20.21
C PHE A 116 6.44 -1.60 20.02
N ALA A 117 6.25 -0.37 20.47
CA ALA A 117 7.29 0.65 20.34
C ALA A 117 8.56 0.29 21.14
N THR A 118 8.38 -0.27 22.34
CA THR A 118 9.50 -0.72 23.19
C THR A 118 10.27 -1.86 22.54
N ASP A 119 9.56 -2.89 22.07
CA ASP A 119 10.17 -4.08 21.44
C ASP A 119 10.85 -3.75 20.11
N LEU A 120 10.37 -2.72 19.40
CA LEU A 120 10.96 -2.24 18.15
C LEU A 120 12.09 -1.22 18.37
N GLU A 121 12.32 -0.78 19.62
CA GLU A 121 13.25 0.32 19.97
C GLU A 121 12.92 1.63 19.23
N LEU A 122 11.63 1.90 19.03
CA LEU A 122 11.11 3.11 18.38
C LEU A 122 10.49 4.07 19.39
N ALA A 123 10.25 5.30 18.96
CA ALA A 123 9.49 6.26 19.77
C ALA A 123 8.07 5.71 20.05
N PRO A 124 7.51 5.92 21.25
CA PRO A 124 6.16 5.44 21.60
C PRO A 124 5.06 5.84 20.61
N ASN A 125 5.23 6.99 19.94
CA ASN A 125 4.31 7.54 18.98
C ASN A 125 4.69 7.28 17.51
N PHE A 126 5.55 6.29 17.20
CA PHE A 126 6.02 6.03 15.83
C PHE A 126 4.87 5.85 14.83
N ALA A 127 3.80 5.15 15.20
CA ALA A 127 2.65 4.95 14.33
C ALA A 127 1.90 6.26 14.06
N GLY A 128 1.73 7.10 15.09
CA GLY A 128 1.21 8.46 14.95
C GLY A 128 2.07 9.33 14.02
N GLN A 129 3.41 9.24 14.13
CA GLN A 129 4.34 9.95 13.24
C GLN A 129 4.19 9.50 11.78
N ILE A 130 4.05 8.20 11.53
CA ILE A 130 3.82 7.67 10.17
C ILE A 130 2.53 8.23 9.58
N VAL A 131 1.43 8.17 10.33
CA VAL A 131 0.13 8.66 9.86
C VAL A 131 0.17 10.17 9.62
N ALA A 132 0.88 10.93 10.46
CA ALA A 132 1.06 12.37 10.27
C ALA A 132 1.82 12.69 8.97
N GLU A 133 2.87 11.92 8.66
CA GLU A 133 3.78 12.20 7.54
C GLU A 133 3.23 11.73 6.19
N VAL A 134 2.69 10.51 6.12
CA VAL A 134 2.29 9.89 4.84
C VAL A 134 0.79 9.67 4.69
N GLY A 135 0.03 9.82 5.77
CA GLY A 135 -1.39 9.49 5.85
C GLY A 135 -1.65 8.02 6.17
N ASN A 136 -2.93 7.70 6.28
CA ASN A 136 -3.40 6.32 6.36
C ASN A 136 -3.32 5.61 4.99
N TYR A 137 -3.61 4.30 4.96
CA TYR A 137 -3.49 3.49 3.76
C TYR A 137 -4.34 4.03 2.60
N GLY A 138 -5.56 4.47 2.89
CA GLY A 138 -6.44 5.07 1.90
C GLY A 138 -5.93 6.39 1.32
N GLU A 139 -5.39 7.28 2.14
CA GLU A 139 -4.76 8.53 1.67
C GLU A 139 -3.57 8.24 0.74
N ILE A 140 -2.78 7.21 1.07
CA ILE A 140 -1.67 6.76 0.22
C ILE A 140 -2.21 6.17 -1.08
N PHE A 141 -3.21 5.31 -1.04
CA PHE A 141 -3.82 4.71 -2.23
C PHE A 141 -4.39 5.79 -3.14
N ASP A 142 -5.24 6.67 -2.61
CA ASP A 142 -5.98 7.63 -3.41
C ASP A 142 -5.03 8.65 -4.07
N ARG A 143 -3.99 9.10 -3.36
CA ARG A 143 -2.99 10.04 -3.89
C ARG A 143 -2.13 9.46 -5.01
N ASN A 144 -1.84 8.16 -4.98
CA ASN A 144 -0.87 7.54 -5.91
C ASN A 144 -1.55 6.72 -7.03
N LEU A 145 -2.67 6.09 -6.73
CA LEU A 145 -3.35 5.13 -7.60
C LEU A 145 -4.82 5.48 -7.87
N GLY A 146 -5.41 6.44 -7.14
CA GLY A 146 -6.85 6.73 -7.18
C GLY A 146 -7.38 7.03 -8.58
N ASP A 147 -6.63 7.76 -9.39
CA ASP A 147 -7.04 8.10 -10.76
C ASP A 147 -6.90 6.94 -11.76
N MET A 148 -6.10 5.92 -11.43
CA MET A 148 -5.86 4.75 -12.30
C MET A 148 -6.89 3.64 -12.11
N PHE A 149 -7.57 3.60 -10.97
CA PHE A 149 -8.51 2.55 -10.62
C PHE A 149 -9.90 3.11 -10.32
N THR A 150 -10.93 2.46 -10.86
CA THR A 150 -12.33 2.81 -10.53
C THR A 150 -12.74 2.41 -9.12
N THR A 151 -12.03 1.45 -8.53
CA THR A 151 -12.25 0.95 -7.16
C THR A 151 -10.93 0.43 -6.58
N ARG A 152 -10.77 0.43 -5.25
CA ARG A 152 -9.61 -0.23 -4.62
C ARG A 152 -9.63 -1.76 -4.76
N GLY A 153 -10.81 -2.36 -4.99
CA GLY A 153 -10.95 -3.80 -5.21
C GLY A 153 -10.38 -4.60 -4.03
N PRO A 154 -9.50 -5.60 -4.27
CA PRO A 154 -8.83 -6.35 -3.21
C PRO A 154 -8.01 -5.48 -2.24
N ASN A 155 -7.57 -4.28 -2.68
CA ASN A 155 -6.85 -3.32 -1.84
C ASN A 155 -7.76 -2.55 -0.88
N THR A 156 -9.07 -2.84 -0.84
CA THR A 156 -9.95 -2.28 0.18
C THR A 156 -9.59 -2.84 1.56
N VAL A 157 -9.55 -1.98 2.58
CA VAL A 157 -9.41 -2.40 3.97
C VAL A 157 -10.67 -3.17 4.38
N TRP A 158 -10.49 -4.34 4.99
CA TRP A 158 -11.59 -5.29 5.25
C TRP A 158 -12.74 -4.72 6.11
N THR A 159 -12.45 -3.72 6.96
CA THR A 159 -13.48 -3.04 7.77
C THR A 159 -14.40 -2.15 6.93
N ASN A 160 -13.95 -1.73 5.75
CA ASN A 160 -14.68 -0.85 4.85
C ASN A 160 -15.56 -1.65 3.89
N ASP A 161 -15.13 -2.87 3.51
CA ASP A 161 -15.87 -3.77 2.63
C ASP A 161 -15.52 -5.25 2.94
N PRO A 162 -16.50 -6.17 3.11
CA PRO A 162 -16.25 -7.59 3.38
C PRO A 162 -15.42 -8.33 2.31
N SER A 163 -15.33 -7.80 1.08
CA SER A 163 -14.48 -8.33 0.01
C SER A 163 -13.04 -7.82 0.04
N GLY A 164 -12.77 -6.82 0.88
CA GLY A 164 -11.45 -6.24 1.10
C GLY A 164 -10.46 -7.25 1.68
N ARG A 165 -9.20 -7.17 1.24
CA ARG A 165 -8.13 -8.11 1.63
C ARG A 165 -6.98 -7.45 2.37
N ILE A 166 -7.08 -6.16 2.64
CA ILE A 166 -6.07 -5.41 3.39
C ILE A 166 -6.47 -5.40 4.88
N PHE A 167 -5.56 -5.88 5.72
CA PHE A 167 -5.75 -5.95 7.16
C PHE A 167 -4.44 -5.70 7.90
N SER A 168 -4.57 -5.12 9.09
CA SER A 168 -3.51 -4.97 10.08
C SER A 168 -3.78 -5.92 11.24
N PRO A 169 -2.77 -6.52 11.87
CA PRO A 169 -2.91 -7.02 13.22
C PRO A 169 -3.26 -5.87 14.18
N PRO A 170 -3.92 -6.15 15.32
CA PRO A 170 -4.25 -5.12 16.29
C PRO A 170 -2.99 -4.59 16.99
N PHE A 171 -2.97 -3.29 17.29
CA PHE A 171 -1.93 -2.63 18.08
C PHE A 171 -2.26 -2.64 19.59
N THR A 172 -3.00 -3.65 20.04
CA THR A 172 -3.42 -3.81 21.44
C THR A 172 -2.71 -5.02 22.05
N GLN A 173 -2.04 -4.82 23.17
CA GLN A 173 -1.70 -5.84 24.16
C GLN A 173 -2.15 -5.35 25.53
#